data_AF-A0A7S0RH10-F1
#
_entry.id   AF-A0A7S0RH10-F1
#
_cell.length_a   1.000
_cell.length_b   1.000
_cell.length_c   1.000
_cell.angle_alpha   90.00
_cell.angle_beta   90.00
_cell.angle_gamma   90.00
#
_symmetry.space_group_name_H-M   'P 1'
#
loop_
_entity.id
_entity.type
_entity.pdbx_description
1 polymer ?
#
loop_
_entity_poly.entity_id
_entity_poly.type
_entity_poly.pdbx_seq_one_letter_code
_entity_poly.pdbx_strand_id
1 'polypeptide(L)'
;MVAYKPKMYWFETVECLRKLVLTSGVALLPSGTTQLLCALAMNFFMLLVYTLLQPCATHMAHLLRVLYTVLLIFNHMMALAIITALVDSNETIVQVLILVVNVLCVVVPLCFCLIMCCHLCCGYVCSLVKRGSAEAD
;
A
#
# COMPACT_ATOMS: atom_id res chain seq x y z
N MET A 1 -3.08 -3.62 -14.23
CA MET A 1 -4.19 -2.74 -13.82
C MET A 1 -5.16 -3.54 -12.99
N VAL A 2 -5.60 -3.02 -11.83
CA VAL A 2 -6.59 -3.73 -11.01
C VAL A 2 -7.96 -3.55 -11.64
N ALA A 3 -8.61 -4.66 -12.00
CA ALA A 3 -9.98 -4.61 -12.51
C ALA A 3 -10.94 -4.28 -11.35
N TYR A 4 -11.55 -3.09 -11.40
CA TYR A 4 -12.66 -2.73 -10.54
C TYR A 4 -13.96 -3.36 -11.04
N LYS A 5 -14.91 -3.59 -10.13
CA LYS A 5 -16.27 -3.95 -10.54
C LYS A 5 -16.87 -2.81 -11.38
N PRO A 6 -17.65 -3.09 -12.45
CA PRO A 6 -18.09 -2.05 -13.37
C PRO A 6 -18.97 -0.96 -12.73
N LYS A 7 -19.64 -1.26 -11.61
CA LYS A 7 -20.43 -0.27 -10.84
C LYS A 7 -19.57 0.60 -9.89
N MET A 8 -18.26 0.37 -9.81
CA MET A 8 -17.34 0.94 -8.83
C MET A 8 -16.14 1.65 -9.48
N TYR A 9 -16.19 2.00 -10.77
CA TYR A 9 -15.07 2.69 -11.44
C TYR A 9 -14.72 4.04 -10.82
N TRP A 10 -15.70 4.75 -10.25
CA TRP A 10 -15.47 6.02 -9.53
C TRP A 10 -14.49 5.87 -8.35
N PHE A 11 -14.32 4.64 -7.84
CA PHE A 11 -13.39 4.35 -6.76
C PHE A 11 -11.93 4.57 -7.17
N GLU A 12 -11.60 4.42 -8.45
CA GLU A 12 -10.26 4.72 -8.97
C GLU A 12 -9.90 6.20 -8.78
N THR A 13 -10.85 7.09 -9.07
CA THR A 13 -10.68 8.53 -8.86
C THR A 13 -10.52 8.86 -7.38
N VAL A 14 -11.32 8.25 -6.51
CA VAL A 14 -11.21 8.42 -5.05
C VAL A 14 -9.85 7.94 -4.54
N GLU A 15 -9.34 6.83 -5.05
CA GLU A 15 -8.03 6.33 -4.65
C GLU A 15 -6.89 7.22 -5.15
N CYS A 16 -7.01 7.76 -6.36
CA CYS A 16 -6.06 8.74 -6.90
C CYS A 16 -6.06 10.03 -6.04
N LEU A 17 -7.24 10.55 -5.73
CA LEU A 17 -7.41 11.72 -4.87
C LEU A 17 -6.83 11.47 -3.48
N ARG A 18 -7.08 10.31 -2.88
CA ARG A 18 -6.48 9.91 -1.60
C ARG A 18 -4.95 9.95 -1.66
N LYS A 19 -4.35 9.38 -2.70
CA LYS A 19 -2.89 9.38 -2.88
C LYS A 19 -2.35 10.81 -3.01
N LEU A 20 -3.04 11.66 -3.76
CA LEU A 20 -2.70 13.07 -3.91
C LEU A 20 -2.78 13.83 -2.59
N VAL A 21 -3.85 13.62 -1.80
CA VAL A 21 -4.00 14.23 -0.48
C VAL A 21 -2.88 13.75 0.46
N LEU A 22 -2.57 12.45 0.48
CA LEU A 22 -1.52 11.91 1.35
C LEU A 22 -0.11 12.42 1.00
N THR A 23 0.20 12.67 -0.28
CA THR A 23 1.54 13.13 -0.69
C THR A 23 1.68 14.65 -0.69
N SER A 24 0.64 15.38 -1.12
CA SER A 24 0.70 16.84 -1.30
C SER A 24 -0.25 17.63 -0.41
N GLY A 25 -1.44 17.09 -0.15
CA GLY A 25 -2.45 17.77 0.68
C GLY A 25 -2.05 17.85 2.15
N VAL A 26 -1.51 16.77 2.70
CA VAL A 26 -1.04 16.71 4.08
C VAL A 26 0.13 17.68 4.29
N ALA A 27 1.02 17.85 3.30
CA ALA A 27 2.17 18.74 3.40
C ALA A 27 1.81 20.22 3.63
N LEU A 28 0.56 20.63 3.36
CA LEU A 28 0.07 21.99 3.62
C LEU A 28 -0.21 22.26 5.09
N LEU A 29 -0.26 21.23 5.95
CA LEU A 29 -0.50 21.40 7.38
C LEU A 29 0.78 21.89 8.09
N PRO A 30 0.66 22.77 9.10
CA PRO A 30 1.81 23.46 9.68
C PRO A 30 2.70 22.61 10.59
N SER A 31 2.24 21.45 11.07
CA SER A 31 2.98 20.60 12.01
C SER A 31 3.08 19.15 11.53
N GLY A 32 4.28 18.57 11.56
CA GLY A 32 4.53 17.17 11.19
C GLY A 32 3.69 16.16 11.99
N THR A 33 3.37 16.46 13.25
CA THR A 33 2.49 15.61 14.07
C THR A 33 1.05 15.65 13.57
N THR A 34 0.53 16.85 13.26
CA THR A 34 -0.83 17.02 12.71
C THR A 34 -0.93 16.41 11.31
N GLN A 35 0.14 16.50 10.52
CA GLN A 35 0.27 15.87 9.21
C GLN A 35 0.07 14.35 9.30
N LEU A 36 0.85 13.71 10.18
CA LEU A 36 0.80 12.25 10.38
C LEU A 36 -0.54 11.80 10.94
N LEU A 37 -1.13 12.53 11.90
CA LEU A 37 -2.45 12.21 12.46
C LEU A 37 -3.56 12.27 11.40
N CYS A 38 -3.58 13.32 10.55
CA CYS A 38 -4.53 13.42 9.45
C CYS A 38 -4.35 12.29 8.43
N ALA A 39 -3.10 11.98 8.05
CA ALA A 39 -2.80 10.89 7.14
C ALA A 39 -3.23 9.52 7.72
N LEU A 40 -2.99 9.31 9.02
CA LEU A 40 -3.39 8.11 9.75
C LEU A 40 -4.91 7.95 9.76
N ALA A 41 -5.65 9.00 10.12
CA ALA A 41 -7.11 9.01 10.12
C ALA A 41 -7.69 8.70 8.73
N MET A 42 -7.09 9.28 7.67
CA MET A 42 -7.50 9.01 6.30
C MET A 42 -7.26 7.56 5.88
N ASN A 43 -6.14 6.95 6.31
CA ASN A 43 -5.85 5.55 6.04
C ASN A 43 -6.80 4.60 6.79
N PHE A 44 -7.17 4.90 8.03
CA PHE A 44 -8.20 4.14 8.76
C PHE A 44 -9.58 4.24 8.11
N PHE A 45 -9.98 5.44 7.70
CA PHE A 45 -11.22 5.64 6.95
C PHE A 45 -11.24 4.77 5.68
N MET A 46 -10.14 4.77 4.93
CA MET A 46 -10.05 3.99 3.70
C MET A 46 -9.97 2.49 3.95
N LEU A 47 -9.40 2.05 5.07
CA LEU A 47 -9.46 0.65 5.48
C LEU A 47 -10.91 0.20 5.69
N LEU A 48 -11.73 1.00 6.39
CA LEU A 48 -13.16 0.73 6.56
C LEU A 48 -13.91 0.70 5.22
N VAL A 49 -13.60 1.65 4.34
CA VAL A 49 -14.18 1.68 2.99
C VAL A 49 -13.80 0.41 2.22
N TYR A 50 -12.55 -0.04 2.28
CA TYR A 50 -12.14 -1.27 1.61
C TYR A 50 -12.82 -2.51 2.18
N THR A 51 -12.92 -2.65 3.50
CA THR A 51 -13.54 -3.82 4.14
C THR A 51 -15.04 -3.90 3.87
N LEU A 52 -15.75 -2.76 3.82
CA LEU A 52 -17.20 -2.70 3.59
C LEU A 52 -17.58 -2.81 2.10
N LEU A 53 -16.89 -2.09 1.21
CA LEU A 53 -17.30 -1.96 -0.19
C LEU A 53 -16.68 -3.01 -1.12
N GLN A 54 -15.54 -3.60 -0.74
CA GLN A 54 -14.80 -4.60 -1.53
C GLN A 54 -14.80 -4.30 -3.06
N PRO A 55 -14.22 -3.15 -3.49
CA PRO A 55 -14.39 -2.64 -4.84
C PRO A 55 -13.66 -3.47 -5.92
N CYS A 56 -12.70 -4.30 -5.53
CA CYS A 56 -11.94 -5.15 -6.44
C CYS A 56 -12.77 -6.30 -7.02
N ALA A 57 -12.54 -6.65 -8.29
CA ALA A 57 -13.18 -7.81 -8.92
C ALA A 57 -12.61 -9.15 -8.41
N THR A 58 -11.31 -9.21 -8.07
CA THR A 58 -10.65 -10.44 -7.62
C THR A 58 -10.31 -10.39 -6.12
N HIS A 59 -10.45 -11.53 -5.44
CA HIS A 59 -10.16 -11.65 -4.01
C HIS A 59 -8.69 -11.35 -3.69
N MET A 60 -7.75 -11.77 -4.54
CA MET A 60 -6.33 -11.49 -4.37
C MET A 60 -6.01 -9.99 -4.45
N ALA A 61 -6.62 -9.27 -5.40
CA ALA A 61 -6.42 -7.82 -5.49
C ALA A 61 -7.05 -7.09 -4.30
N HIS A 62 -8.16 -7.60 -3.76
CA HIS A 62 -8.75 -7.04 -2.55
C HIS A 62 -7.83 -7.22 -1.33
N LEU A 63 -7.35 -8.44 -1.10
CA LEU A 63 -6.45 -8.77 0.00
C LEU A 63 -5.16 -7.93 -0.05
N LEU A 64 -4.58 -7.78 -1.24
CA LEU A 64 -3.36 -6.99 -1.44
C LEU A 64 -3.57 -5.50 -1.07
N ARG A 65 -4.76 -4.94 -1.37
CA ARG A 65 -5.09 -3.56 -1.00
C ARG A 65 -5.32 -3.37 0.49
N VAL A 66 -5.98 -4.33 1.13
CA VAL A 66 -6.17 -4.30 2.59
C VAL A 66 -4.82 -4.37 3.27
N LEU A 67 -3.96 -5.32 2.88
CA LEU A 67 -2.59 -5.44 3.39
C LEU A 67 -1.77 -4.16 3.18
N TYR A 68 -1.82 -3.58 1.99
CA TYR A 68 -1.13 -2.32 1.70
C TYR A 68 -1.63 -1.16 2.58
N THR A 69 -2.94 -1.07 2.80
CA THR A 69 -3.53 -0.02 3.64
C THR A 69 -3.14 -0.21 5.11
N VAL A 70 -3.14 -1.44 5.61
CA VAL A 70 -2.65 -1.76 6.97
C VAL A 70 -1.17 -1.40 7.10
N LEU A 71 -0.34 -1.71 6.10
CA LEU A 71 1.08 -1.38 6.09
C LEU A 71 1.31 0.14 6.12
N LEU A 72 0.51 0.92 5.38
CA LEU A 72 0.54 2.37 5.44
C LEU A 72 0.19 2.89 6.84
N ILE A 73 -0.80 2.31 7.52
CA ILE A 73 -1.16 2.69 8.90
C ILE A 73 0.04 2.45 9.83
N PHE A 74 0.66 1.27 9.77
CA PHE A 74 1.85 0.97 10.57
C PHE A 74 3.01 1.93 10.27
N ASN A 75 3.25 2.24 9.01
CA ASN A 75 4.30 3.18 8.61
C ASN A 75 4.06 4.59 9.18
N HIS A 76 2.82 5.08 9.19
CA HIS A 76 2.49 6.38 9.80
C HIS A 76 2.56 6.36 11.32
N MET A 77 2.15 5.26 11.97
CA MET A 77 2.31 5.08 13.42
C MET A 77 3.78 5.09 13.83
N MET A 78 4.63 4.41 13.07
CA MET A 78 6.08 4.40 13.31
C MET A 78 6.71 5.76 13.06
N ALA A 79 6.33 6.47 11.99
CA ALA A 79 6.78 7.84 11.75
C ALA A 79 6.42 8.77 12.91
N LEU A 80 5.21 8.62 13.46
CA LEU A 80 4.78 9.37 14.64
C LEU A 80 5.63 9.03 15.87
N ALA A 81 5.90 7.73 16.08
CA ALA A 81 6.76 7.26 17.17
C ALA A 81 8.20 7.81 17.07
N ILE A 82 8.74 7.93 15.85
CA ILE A 82 10.07 8.54 15.62
C ILE A 82 10.05 10.02 16.02
N ILE A 83 9.03 10.78 15.59
CA ILE A 83 8.94 12.21 15.93
C ILE A 83 8.83 12.41 17.44
N THR A 84 8.06 11.57 18.14
CA THR A 84 7.94 11.65 19.60
C THR A 84 9.21 11.17 20.31
N ALA A 85 9.86 10.10 19.82
CA ALA A 85 11.10 9.58 20.40
C ALA A 85 12.32 10.46 20.11
N LEU A 86 12.28 11.32 19.10
CA LEU A 86 13.29 12.37 18.87
C LEU A 86 13.19 13.49 19.92
N VAL A 87 12.00 13.72 20.48
CA VAL A 87 11.79 14.71 21.53
C VAL A 87 12.33 14.20 22.88
N ASP A 88 12.17 12.92 23.19
CA ASP A 88 12.75 12.28 24.39
C ASP A 88 14.15 11.71 24.10
N SER A 89 15.18 12.50 24.37
CA SER A 89 16.54 12.38 23.81
C SER A 89 17.41 11.16 24.18
N ASN A 90 16.90 10.02 24.68
CA ASN A 90 17.80 9.04 25.33
C ASN A 90 17.71 7.55 25.00
N GLU A 91 16.98 7.09 23.97
CA GLU A 91 17.01 5.66 23.59
C GLU A 91 17.38 5.40 22.12
N THR A 92 18.67 5.44 21.83
CA THR A 92 19.26 5.07 20.52
C THR A 92 18.83 3.67 20.07
N ILE A 93 18.60 2.75 21.01
CA ILE A 93 18.14 1.39 20.74
C ILE A 93 16.73 1.40 20.11
N VAL A 94 15.82 2.21 20.66
CA VAL A 94 14.44 2.33 20.16
C VAL A 94 14.44 2.92 18.75
N GLN A 95 15.28 3.93 18.49
CA GLN A 95 15.40 4.54 17.16
C GLN A 95 15.91 3.55 16.11
N VAL A 96 16.95 2.77 16.43
CA VAL A 96 17.48 1.74 15.53
C VAL A 96 16.46 0.63 15.30
N LEU A 97 15.74 0.18 16.34
CA LEU A 97 14.70 -0.83 16.20
C LEU A 97 13.56 -0.36 15.27
N ILE A 98 13.10 0.88 15.43
CA ILE A 98 12.06 1.46 14.57
C ILE A 98 12.55 1.58 13.12
N LEU A 99 13.81 1.95 12.90
CA LEU A 99 14.40 2.00 11.55
C LEU A 99 14.38 0.61 10.89
N VAL A 100 14.85 -0.42 11.60
CA VAL A 100 14.89 -1.79 11.09
C VAL A 100 13.50 -2.29 10.73
N VAL A 101 12.50 -2.05 11.58
CA VAL A 101 11.11 -2.46 11.30
C VAL A 101 10.56 -1.74 10.07
N ASN A 102 10.83 -0.44 9.89
CA ASN A 102 10.38 0.30 8.70
C ASN A 102 11.01 -0.25 7.42
N VAL A 103 12.33 -0.52 7.43
CA VAL A 103 13.01 -1.12 6.28
C VAL A 103 12.39 -2.48 5.95
N LEU A 104 12.12 -3.31 6.97
CA LEU A 104 11.50 -4.62 6.77
C LEU A 104 10.09 -4.50 6.17
N CYS A 105 9.29 -3.54 6.66
CA CYS A 105 7.96 -3.25 6.14
C CYS A 105 7.98 -2.80 4.66
N VAL A 106 9.07 -2.22 4.17
CA VAL A 106 9.19 -1.86 2.74
C VAL A 106 9.75 -3.04 1.93
N VAL A 107 10.77 -3.73 2.43
CA VAL A 107 11.47 -4.79 1.68
C VAL A 107 10.58 -6.01 1.48
N VAL A 108 9.86 -6.47 2.51
CA VAL A 108 9.05 -7.71 2.43
C VAL A 108 7.95 -7.64 1.36
N PRO A 109 7.10 -6.59 1.31
CA PRO A 109 6.08 -6.47 0.25
C PRO A 109 6.70 -6.31 -1.13
N LEU A 110 7.86 -5.65 -1.23
CA LEU A 110 8.55 -5.42 -2.49
C LEU A 110 9.08 -6.75 -3.05
N CYS A 111 9.73 -7.57 -2.21
CA CYS A 111 10.10 -8.94 -2.55
C CYS A 111 8.89 -9.79 -2.96
N PHE A 112 7.79 -9.72 -2.21
CA PHE A 112 6.55 -10.43 -2.54
C PHE A 112 6.00 -10.02 -3.91
N CYS A 113 6.00 -8.71 -4.22
CA CYS A 113 5.57 -8.20 -5.52
C CYS A 113 6.47 -8.67 -6.67
N LEU A 114 7.79 -8.70 -6.46
CA LEU A 114 8.74 -9.20 -7.45
C LEU A 114 8.53 -10.70 -7.74
N ILE A 115 8.33 -11.51 -6.69
CA ILE A 115 8.05 -12.95 -6.83
C ILE A 115 6.73 -13.17 -7.58
N MET A 116 5.66 -12.46 -7.21
CA MET A 116 4.38 -12.54 -7.93
C MET A 116 4.52 -12.13 -9.40
N CYS A 117 5.22 -11.02 -9.69
CA CYS A 117 5.46 -10.60 -11.07
C CYS A 117 6.25 -11.66 -11.86
N CYS A 118 7.24 -12.29 -11.24
CA CYS A 118 8.03 -13.34 -11.87
C CYS A 118 7.17 -14.57 -12.21
N HIS A 119 6.28 -14.99 -11.30
CA HIS A 119 5.33 -16.08 -11.56
C HIS A 119 4.32 -15.73 -12.66
N LEU A 120 3.79 -14.50 -12.65
CA LEU A 120 2.85 -14.03 -13.68
C LEU A 120 3.51 -13.91 -15.06
N CYS A 121 4.73 -13.38 -15.15
CA CYS A 121 5.49 -13.34 -16.40
C CYS A 121 5.75 -14.76 -16.92
N CYS A 122 6.19 -15.68 -16.07
CA CYS A 122 6.46 -17.06 -16.48
C CYS A 122 5.18 -17.76 -16.98
N GLY A 123 4.05 -17.59 -16.28
CA GLY A 123 2.77 -18.12 -16.70
C GLY A 123 2.25 -17.52 -18.02
N TYR A 124 2.42 -16.21 -18.20
CA TYR A 124 1.96 -15.53 -19.41
C TYR A 124 2.76 -15.94 -20.65
N VAL A 125 4.09 -16.00 -20.53
CA VAL A 125 4.99 -16.48 -21.60
C VAL A 125 4.64 -17.91 -21.99
N CYS A 126 4.41 -18.79 -21.02
CA CYS A 126 4.03 -20.18 -21.27
C CYS A 126 2.67 -20.29 -21.99
N SER A 127 1.72 -19.40 -21.68
CA SER A 127 0.40 -19.35 -22.35
C SER A 127 0.47 -18.85 -23.79
N LEU A 128 1.37 -17.90 -24.09
CA LEU A 128 1.60 -17.40 -25.44
C LEU A 128 2.23 -18.46 -26.34
N VAL A 129 3.23 -19.18 -25.82
CA VAL A 129 3.85 -20.31 -26.53
C VAL A 129 2.81 -21.38 -26.89
N LYS A 130 1.89 -21.67 -25.96
CA LYS A 130 0.84 -22.67 -26.18
C LYS A 130 -0.20 -22.24 -27.24
N ARG A 131 -0.48 -20.94 -27.37
CA ARG A 131 -1.38 -20.43 -28.43
C ARG A 131 -0.70 -20.40 -29.80
N GLY A 132 0.56 -19.99 -29.87
CA GLY A 132 1.30 -19.99 -31.14
C GLY A 132 1.46 -21.38 -31.76
N SER A 133 1.54 -22.43 -30.95
CA SER A 133 1.61 -23.81 -31.45
C SER A 133 0.27 -24.35 -31.97
N ALA A 134 -0.87 -23.75 -31.59
CA ALA A 134 -2.20 -24.22 -31.99
C ALA A 134 -2.68 -23.59 -33.32
N GLU A 135 -2.00 -22.55 -33.80
CA GLU A 135 -2.29 -21.91 -35.11
C GLU A 135 -1.35 -22.41 -36.21
N ALA A 136 -0.36 -23.26 -35.87
CA ALA A 136 0.62 -23.82 -36.80
C ALA A 136 0.26 -25.24 -37.31
N ASP A 137 -0.80 -25.85 -36.76
CA ASP A 137 -1.39 -27.12 -37.17
C ASP A 137 -2.73 -26.88 -37.91
#